data_AF-A0A842R9U8-F1
#
_entry.id   AF-A0A842R9U8-F1
#
_cell.length_a   1.000
_cell.length_b   1.000
_cell.length_c   1.000
_cell.angle_alpha   90.00
_cell.angle_beta   90.00
_cell.angle_gamma   90.00
#
_symmetry.space_group_name_H-M   'P 1'
#
loop_
_entity.id
_entity.type
_entity.pdbx_description
1 polymer ?
#
loop_
_entity_poly.entity_id
_entity_poly.type
_entity_poly.pdbx_seq_one_letter_code
_entity_poly.pdbx_strand_id
1 'polypeptide(L)'
;MAKSATYKITVEKFLEHSIIVPVSSEIVQKASKIQAEQMRKGERLPVMDLQIGTTAIINKAPLITKDKHFEKMIPWNLEIIQS
;
A
#
# COMPACT_ATOMS: atom_id res chain seq x y z
N MET A 1 14.25 -36.72 2.26
CA MET A 1 14.13 -35.38 1.64
C MET A 1 12.68 -35.18 1.22
N ALA A 2 11.91 -34.39 1.97
CA ALA A 2 10.51 -34.11 1.63
C ALA A 2 10.48 -33.13 0.45
N LYS A 3 9.83 -33.51 -0.66
CA LYS A 3 9.58 -32.61 -1.79
C LYS A 3 8.62 -31.52 -1.30
N SER A 4 9.08 -30.27 -1.28
CA SER A 4 8.18 -29.13 -1.07
C SER A 4 7.20 -29.08 -2.24
N ALA A 5 5.92 -29.30 -1.98
CA ALA A 5 4.86 -29.16 -2.97
C ALA A 5 4.59 -27.67 -3.17
N THR A 6 5.01 -27.11 -4.31
CA THR A 6 4.71 -25.72 -4.66
C THR A 6 3.23 -25.61 -5.06
N TYR A 7 2.40 -25.06 -4.17
CA TYR A 7 1.02 -24.71 -4.51
C TYR A 7 1.00 -23.44 -5.35
N LYS A 8 0.57 -23.55 -6.61
CA LYS A 8 0.28 -22.38 -7.46
C LYS A 8 -1.12 -21.86 -7.11
N ILE A 9 -1.19 -20.72 -6.45
CA ILE A 9 -2.42 -19.93 -6.30
C ILE A 9 -2.53 -18.99 -7.50
N THR A 10 -3.75 -18.82 -8.02
CA THR A 10 -4.04 -17.79 -9.03
C THR A 10 -4.46 -16.49 -8.35
N VAL A 11 -4.36 -15.37 -9.06
CA VAL A 11 -4.77 -14.06 -8.53
C VAL A 11 -6.26 -14.08 -8.18
N GLU A 12 -7.09 -14.68 -9.02
CA GLU A 12 -8.54 -14.77 -8.82
C GLU A 12 -8.87 -15.49 -7.50
N LYS A 13 -8.23 -16.65 -7.25
CA LYS A 13 -8.42 -17.41 -6.01
C LYS A 13 -7.93 -16.66 -4.78
N PHE A 14 -6.87 -15.88 -4.90
CA PHE A 14 -6.39 -15.03 -3.80
C PHE A 14 -7.39 -13.91 -3.49
N LEU A 15 -7.94 -13.29 -4.53
CA LEU A 15 -8.92 -12.21 -4.40
C LEU A 15 -10.24 -12.68 -3.79
N GLU A 16 -10.68 -13.92 -4.06
CA GLU A 16 -11.87 -14.52 -3.42
C GLU A 16 -11.81 -14.53 -1.88
N HIS A 17 -10.61 -14.54 -1.31
CA HIS A 17 -10.39 -14.57 0.15
C HIS A 17 -9.95 -13.20 0.70
N SER A 18 -10.01 -12.15 -0.12
CA SER A 18 -9.51 -10.82 0.21
C SER A 18 -10.63 -9.78 0.25
N ILE A 19 -10.49 -8.79 1.13
CA ILE A 19 -11.33 -7.60 1.08
C ILE A 19 -10.76 -6.67 0.00
N ILE A 20 -11.53 -6.42 -1.06
CA ILE A 20 -11.13 -5.50 -2.13
C ILE A 20 -11.60 -4.10 -1.77
N VAL A 21 -10.66 -3.20 -1.50
CA VAL A 21 -10.95 -1.79 -1.21
C VAL A 21 -10.98 -1.00 -2.52
N PRO A 22 -12.11 -0.39 -2.91
CA PRO A 22 -12.18 0.42 -4.12
C PRO A 22 -11.38 1.71 -3.94
N VAL A 23 -10.82 2.23 -5.03
CA VAL A 23 -10.16 3.54 -5.05
C VAL A 23 -11.23 4.63 -4.94
N SER A 24 -11.57 5.01 -3.71
CA SER A 24 -12.58 6.03 -3.43
C SER A 24 -12.06 7.44 -3.70
N SER A 25 -12.98 8.40 -3.85
CA SER A 25 -12.63 9.82 -3.97
C SER A 25 -11.87 10.34 -2.75
N GLU A 26 -12.15 9.80 -1.56
CA GLU A 26 -11.43 10.12 -0.33
C GLU A 26 -9.96 9.69 -0.42
N ILE A 27 -9.69 8.47 -0.88
CA ILE A 27 -8.33 7.96 -1.11
C ILE A 27 -7.60 8.86 -2.09
N VAL A 28 -8.23 9.18 -3.23
CA VAL A 28 -7.61 10.04 -4.25
C VAL A 28 -7.29 11.42 -3.70
N GLN A 29 -8.25 12.08 -3.04
CA GLN A 29 -8.05 13.41 -2.49
C GLN A 29 -6.96 13.45 -1.43
N LYS A 30 -6.92 12.46 -0.53
CA LYS A 30 -5.90 12.39 0.51
C LYS A 30 -4.52 12.08 -0.09
N ALA A 31 -4.43 11.17 -1.06
CA ALA A 31 -3.20 10.86 -1.77
C ALA A 31 -2.64 12.09 -2.50
N SER A 32 -3.49 12.87 -3.17
CA SER A 32 -3.09 14.13 -3.83
C SER A 32 -2.56 15.17 -2.85
N LYS A 33 -3.14 15.27 -1.64
CA LYS A 33 -2.63 16.19 -0.59
C LYS A 33 -1.25 15.77 -0.10
N ILE A 34 -1.07 14.48 0.18
CA ILE A 34 0.23 13.91 0.59
C ILE A 34 1.27 14.13 -0.52
N GLN A 35 0.89 13.88 -1.79
CA GLN A 35 1.75 14.10 -2.94
C GLN A 35 2.20 15.57 -3.05
N ALA A 36 1.28 16.52 -2.92
CA ALA A 36 1.60 17.94 -2.96
C ALA A 36 2.59 18.34 -1.85
N GLU A 37 2.43 17.78 -0.64
CA GLU A 37 3.34 17.99 0.48
C GLU A 37 4.75 17.42 0.21
N GLN A 38 4.84 16.21 -0.33
CA GLN A 38 6.12 15.59 -0.69
C GLN A 38 6.81 16.35 -1.83
N MET A 39 6.06 16.75 -2.87
CA MET A 39 6.59 17.52 -3.98
C MET A 39 7.18 18.86 -3.54
N ARG A 40 6.56 19.53 -2.56
CA ARG A 40 7.14 20.75 -1.97
C ARG A 40 8.49 20.52 -1.29
N LYS A 41 8.78 19.28 -0.85
CA LYS A 41 10.05 18.86 -0.24
C LYS A 41 11.05 18.30 -1.26
N GLY A 42 10.71 18.30 -2.56
CA GLY A 42 11.52 17.67 -3.61
C GLY A 42 11.46 16.14 -3.60
N GLU A 43 10.54 15.56 -2.83
CA GLU A 43 10.32 14.12 -2.77
C GLU A 43 9.23 13.70 -3.76
N ARG A 44 9.43 12.55 -4.42
CA ARG A 44 8.43 11.97 -5.32
C ARG A 44 8.23 10.49 -5.01
N LEU A 45 6.97 10.12 -4.84
CA LEU A 45 6.52 8.74 -4.82
C LEU A 45 5.71 8.42 -6.09
N PRO A 46 5.74 7.17 -6.57
CA PRO A 46 4.82 6.69 -7.59
C PRO A 46 3.36 6.92 -7.17
N VAL A 47 2.50 7.20 -8.15
CA VAL A 47 1.06 7.43 -7.89
C VAL A 47 0.39 6.21 -7.27
N MET A 48 0.74 5.00 -7.71
CA MET A 48 0.20 3.77 -7.13
C MET A 48 0.63 3.59 -5.67
N ASP A 49 1.91 3.83 -5.34
CA ASP A 49 2.40 3.73 -3.95
C ASP A 49 1.65 4.72 -3.04
N LEU A 50 1.43 5.94 -3.52
CA LEU A 50 0.62 6.93 -2.81
C LEU A 50 -0.81 6.43 -2.57
N GLN A 51 -1.45 5.81 -3.57
CA GLN A 51 -2.80 5.27 -3.42
C GLN A 51 -2.83 4.08 -2.45
N ILE A 52 -1.88 3.15 -2.54
CA ILE A 52 -1.77 1.98 -1.66
C ILE A 52 -1.53 2.42 -0.21
N GLY A 53 -0.53 3.27 0.01
CA GLY A 53 -0.20 3.77 1.34
C GLY A 53 -1.34 4.60 1.94
N THR A 54 -1.99 5.44 1.13
CA THR A 54 -3.15 6.22 1.58
C THR A 54 -4.34 5.33 1.94
N THR A 55 -4.57 4.26 1.18
CA THR A 55 -5.60 3.25 1.48
C THR A 55 -5.35 2.63 2.85
N ALA A 56 -4.11 2.22 3.14
CA ALA A 56 -3.71 1.67 4.43
C ALA A 56 -3.91 2.68 5.57
N ILE A 57 -3.49 3.94 5.39
CA ILE A 57 -3.67 5.02 6.38
C ILE A 57 -5.16 5.25 6.70
N ILE A 58 -6.02 5.37 5.68
CA ILE A 58 -7.46 5.64 5.88
C ILE A 58 -8.13 4.49 6.64
N ASN A 59 -7.80 3.25 6.24
CA ASN A 59 -8.39 2.05 6.86
C ASN A 59 -7.71 1.65 8.17
N LYS A 60 -6.68 2.39 8.63
CA LYS A 60 -5.86 2.06 9.81
C LYS A 60 -5.35 0.62 9.76
N ALA A 61 -4.94 0.19 8.57
CA ALA A 61 -4.42 -1.15 8.32
C ALA A 61 -2.89 -1.07 8.19
N PRO A 62 -2.13 -2.00 8.79
CA PRO A 62 -0.70 -2.07 8.56
C PRO A 62 -0.41 -2.51 7.12
N LEU A 63 0.57 -1.88 6.49
CA LEU A 63 1.03 -2.25 5.16
C LEU A 63 2.18 -3.26 5.28
N ILE A 64 1.94 -4.49 4.83
CA ILE A 64 2.98 -5.50 4.68
C ILE A 64 3.71 -5.25 3.36
N THR A 65 5.00 -4.92 3.41
CA THR A 65 5.77 -4.60 2.20
C THR A 65 7.28 -4.78 2.40
N LYS A 66 7.99 -4.97 1.28
CA LYS A 66 9.46 -4.93 1.18
C LYS A 66 9.97 -3.61 0.61
N ASP A 67 9.07 -2.76 0.12
CA ASP A 67 9.42 -1.52 -0.55
C ASP A 67 9.60 -0.39 0.48
N LYS A 68 10.81 0.18 0.50
CA LYS A 68 11.19 1.28 1.39
C LYS A 68 10.55 2.60 0.99
N HIS A 69 9.97 2.72 -0.20
CA HIS A 69 9.21 3.91 -0.62
C HIS A 69 8.14 4.29 0.41
N PHE A 70 7.48 3.31 1.01
CA PHE A 70 6.43 3.52 1.98
C PHE A 70 6.91 4.13 3.31
N GLU A 71 8.20 4.02 3.64
CA GLU A 71 8.77 4.67 4.84
C GLU A 71 8.60 6.19 4.79
N LYS A 72 8.62 6.78 3.58
CA LYS A 72 8.35 8.21 3.40
C LYS A 72 6.94 8.59 3.83
N MET A 73 6.00 7.65 3.92
CA MET A 73 4.61 7.91 4.29
C MET A 73 4.31 7.75 5.80
N ILE A 74 5.30 7.34 6.61
CA ILE A 74 5.18 7.23 8.08
C ILE A 74 4.68 8.54 8.74
N PRO A 75 5.10 9.75 8.32
CA PRO A 75 4.60 11.00 8.89
C PRO A 75 3.06 11.20 8.79
N TRP A 76 2.39 10.44 7.93
CA TRP A 76 0.93 10.42 7.80
C TRP A 76 0.28 9.22 8.49
N ASN A 77 0.96 8.64 9.48
CA ASN A 77 0.54 7.48 10.28
C ASN A 77 0.38 6.19 9.48
N LEU A 78 1.24 5.97 8.47
CA LEU A 78 1.34 4.66 7.84
C LEU A 78 2.10 3.71 8.78
N GLU A 79 1.42 2.65 9.21
CA GLU A 79 2.05 1.52 9.90
C GLU A 79 2.61 0.54 8.87
N ILE A 80 3.86 0.10 9.04
CA ILE A 80 4.54 -0.82 8.12
C ILE A 80 4.96 -2.07 8.87
N ILE A 81 4.71 -3.24 8.27
CA ILE A 81 5.25 -4.52 8.70
C ILE A 81 6.21 -5.00 7.62
N GLN A 82 7.50 -5.15 7.95
CA GLN A 82 8.48 -5.68 7.01
C GLN A 82 8.34 -7.21 6.92
N SER A 83 8.25 -7.70 5.68
CA SER A 83 8.10 -9.13 5.31
C SER A 83 9.24 -9.59 4.41
#